data_AF-A0A9D0W2Q2-F1
#
_entry.id   AF-A0A9D0W2Q2-F1
#
_cell.length_a   1.000
_cell.length_b   1.000
_cell.length_c   1.000
_cell.angle_alpha   90.00
_cell.angle_beta   90.00
_cell.angle_gamma   90.00
#
_symmetry.space_group_name_H-M   'P 1'
#
loop_
_entity.id
_entity.type
_entity.pdbx_description
1 polymer ?
#
loop_
_entity_poly.entity_id
_entity_poly.type
_entity_poly.pdbx_seq_one_letter_code
_entity_poly.pdbx_strand_id
1 'polypeptide(L)' 'NPAIEHTEPEFAMHSYWYMWKLPMFGETNVDTILAEAEACHKAYPNNHVRLVGYDNYKQSRGAEMVIYRGKTV' A
#
# COMPACT_ATOMS: atom_id res chain seq x y z
N ASN A 1 11.20 -4.22 3.32
CA ASN A 1 10.92 -2.77 3.17
C ASN A 1 9.43 -2.54 3.01
N PRO A 2 8.79 -1.78 3.90
CA PRO A 2 7.38 -1.45 3.79
C PRO A 2 7.12 -0.43 2.66
N ALA A 3 5.95 -0.53 2.03
CA ALA A 3 5.47 0.38 1.00
C ALA A 3 3.94 0.42 1.00
N ILE A 4 3.38 1.53 0.53
CA ILE A 4 1.95 1.73 0.39
C ILE A 4 1.60 1.81 -1.09
N GLU A 5 0.53 1.15 -1.48
CA GLU A 5 0.01 1.19 -2.84
C GLU A 5 -1.51 1.35 -2.84
N HIS A 6 -2.07 1.99 -3.86
CA HIS A 6 -3.50 2.22 -3.96
C HIS A 6 -4.04 2.06 -5.39
N THR A 7 -5.31 1.71 -5.50
CA THR A 7 -6.02 1.62 -6.78
C THR A 7 -7.53 1.67 -6.58
N GLU A 8 -8.26 2.03 -7.61
CA GLU A 8 -9.72 2.00 -7.66
C GLU A 8 -10.24 0.56 -7.54
N PRO A 9 -11.39 0.30 -6.89
CA PRO A 9 -11.92 -1.04 -6.68
C PRO A 9 -12.05 -1.89 -7.94
N GLU A 10 -12.37 -1.27 -9.08
CA GLU A 10 -12.54 -1.95 -10.36
C GLU A 10 -11.21 -2.56 -10.88
N PHE A 11 -10.07 -2.07 -10.40
CA PHE A 11 -8.73 -2.54 -10.77
C PHE A 11 -8.06 -3.39 -9.69
N ALA A 12 -8.78 -3.79 -8.64
CA ALA A 12 -8.22 -4.53 -7.51
C ALA A 12 -7.50 -5.83 -7.94
N MET A 13 -7.94 -6.46 -9.04
CA MET A 13 -7.36 -7.69 -9.58
C MET A 13 -6.14 -7.47 -10.50
N HIS A 14 -5.76 -6.22 -10.79
CA HIS A 14 -4.59 -5.93 -11.61
C HIS A 14 -3.29 -6.17 -10.84
N SER A 15 -2.24 -6.58 -11.55
CA SER A 15 -0.93 -6.90 -10.96
C SER A 15 -0.20 -5.67 -10.38
N TYR A 16 -0.48 -4.49 -10.92
CA TYR A 16 0.17 -3.23 -10.56
C TYR A 16 -0.84 -2.23 -10.03
N TRP A 17 -0.52 -1.66 -8.88
CA TRP A 17 -1.26 -0.57 -8.24
C TRP A 17 -0.34 0.67 -8.22
N TYR A 18 -0.92 1.85 -8.00
CA TYR A 18 -0.15 3.08 -7.90
C TYR A 18 0.65 3.09 -6.60
N MET A 19 1.95 3.36 -6.69
CA MET A 19 2.79 3.51 -5.52
C MET A 19 2.52 4.86 -4.84
N TRP A 20 2.27 4.83 -3.54
CA TRP A 20 2.20 6.04 -2.74
C TRP A 20 3.61 6.45 -2.33
N LYS A 21 4.07 7.58 -2.86
CA LYS A 21 5.44 8.10 -2.68
C LYS A 21 6.48 7.06 -3.13
N LEU A 22 7.35 6.62 -2.22
CA LEU A 22 8.42 5.65 -2.43
C LEU A 22 8.37 4.60 -1.30
N PRO A 23 8.97 3.41 -1.49
CA PRO A 23 9.13 2.46 -0.41
C PRO A 23 9.88 3.11 0.77
N MET A 24 9.42 2.83 1.99
CA MET A 24 9.98 3.38 3.22
C MET A 24 11.23 2.59 3.61
N PHE A 25 12.32 2.79 2.87
CA PHE A 25 13.59 2.08 3.06
C PHE A 25 14.15 2.33 4.46
N GLY A 26 14.41 1.25 5.21
CA GLY A 26 14.98 1.33 6.56
C GLY A 26 14.01 1.79 7.66
N GLU A 27 12.73 2.05 7.33
CA GLU A 27 11.73 2.41 8.34
C GLU A 27 11.37 1.19 9.21
N THR A 28 11.29 1.43 10.52
CA THR A 28 10.99 0.41 11.54
C THR A 28 9.85 0.81 12.45
N ASN A 29 9.47 2.09 12.47
CA ASN A 29 8.35 2.59 13.25
C ASN A 29 7.01 2.31 12.55
N VAL A 30 6.18 1.49 13.21
CA VAL A 30 4.86 1.09 12.71
C VAL A 30 3.91 2.29 12.59
N ASP A 31 3.96 3.23 13.53
CA ASP A 31 3.08 4.40 13.52
C ASP A 31 3.36 5.29 12.30
N THR A 32 4.64 5.46 11.92
CA THR A 32 5.01 6.19 10.70
C THR A 32 4.45 5.51 9.45
N ILE A 33 4.56 4.18 9.37
CA ILE A 33 4.06 3.39 8.22
C ILE A 33 2.54 3.51 8.11
N LEU A 34 1.83 3.40 9.22
CA LEU A 34 0.37 3.49 9.25
C LEU A 34 -0.12 4.93 8.99
N ALA A 35 0.63 5.94 9.44
CA ALA A 35 0.33 7.34 9.12
C ALA A 35 0.41 7.62 7.62
N GLU A 36 1.36 7.03 6.90
CA GLU A 36 1.44 7.14 5.43
C GLU A 36 0.27 6.43 4.73
N ALA A 37 -0.16 5.27 5.25
CA ALA A 37 -1.35 4.59 4.75
C ALA A 37 -2.62 5.43 4.96
N GLU A 38 -2.75 6.05 6.13
CA GLU A 38 -3.87 6.94 6.44
C GLU A 38 -3.86 8.19 5.54
N ALA A 39 -2.68 8.79 5.32
CA ALA A 39 -2.52 9.92 4.42
C ALA A 39 -2.90 9.56 2.97
N CYS A 40 -2.50 8.37 2.50
CA CYS A 40 -2.88 7.85 1.19
C CYS A 40 -4.41 7.68 1.09
N HIS A 41 -5.05 7.08 2.09
CA HIS A 41 -6.50 6.90 2.11
C HIS A 41 -7.25 8.24 2.15
N LYS A 42 -6.77 9.24 2.92
CA LYS A 42 -7.35 10.58 2.94
C LYS A 42 -7.27 11.28 1.58
N ALA A 43 -6.17 11.09 0.85
CA ALA A 43 -6.01 11.64 -0.50
C ALA A 43 -6.89 10.92 -1.54
N TYR A 44 -7.11 9.61 -1.37
CA TYR A 44 -7.87 8.75 -2.28
C TYR A 44 -8.93 7.94 -1.52
N PRO A 45 -10.01 8.58 -1.04
CA PRO A 45 -10.97 7.97 -0.10
C PRO A 45 -11.78 6.80 -0.69
N ASN A 46 -11.86 6.70 -2.02
CA ASN A 46 -12.59 5.63 -2.69
C ASN A 46 -11.69 4.48 -3.16
N ASN A 47 -10.36 4.60 -3.03
CA ASN A 47 -9.42 3.58 -3.50
C ASN A 47 -9.21 2.51 -2.42
N HIS A 48 -8.89 1.29 -2.85
CA HIS A 48 -8.19 0.35 -1.99
C HIS A 48 -6.80 0.89 -1.69
N VAL A 49 -6.36 0.70 -0.45
CA VAL A 49 -4.98 0.94 -0.03
C VAL A 49 -4.44 -0.34 0.56
N ARG A 50 -3.29 -0.79 0.07
CA ARG A 50 -2.57 -1.97 0.58
C ARG A 50 -1.22 -1.61 1.16
N LEU A 51 -0.84 -2.36 2.18
CA LEU A 51 0.51 -2.40 2.72
C LEU A 51 1.26 -3.55 2.06
N VAL A 52 2.45 -3.26 1.53
CA VAL A 52 3.34 -4.23 0.91
C VAL A 52 4.66 -4.27 1.68
N GLY A 53 5.14 -5.48 1.98
CA GLY A 53 6.47 -5.74 2.52
C GLY A 53 7.36 -6.38 1.47
N TYR A 54 8.26 -5.60 0.87
CA TYR A 54 9.26 -6.10 -0.08
C TYR A 54 10.38 -6.87 0.62
N ASP A 55 10.71 -8.05 0.09
CA ASP A 55 11.90 -8.84 0.43
C ASP A 55 12.98 -8.54 -0.61
N ASN A 56 13.99 -7.77 -0.21
CA ASN A 56 15.08 -7.36 -1.09
C ASN A 56 16.12 -8.47 -1.34
N TYR A 57 16.18 -9.51 -0.49
CA TYR A 57 17.08 -10.65 -0.70
C TYR A 57 16.50 -11.60 -1.74
N LYS A 58 15.19 -11.88 -1.66
CA LYS A 58 14.50 -12.76 -2.61
C LYS A 58 13.97 -12.04 -3.85
N GLN A 59 14.09 -10.71 -3.89
CA GLN A 59 13.57 -9.86 -4.96
C GLN A 59 12.08 -10.08 -5.22
N SER A 60 11.28 -10.17 -4.16
CA SER A 60 9.85 -10.46 -4.24
C SER A 60 9.01 -9.51 -3.38
N ARG A 61 7.71 -9.45 -3.69
CA ARG A 61 6.71 -8.96 -2.73
C ARG A 61 6.50 -10.09 -1.70
N GLY A 62 6.88 -9.82 -0.46
CA GLY A 62 6.75 -10.77 0.65
C GLY A 62 5.32 -10.78 1.16
N ALA A 63 5.01 -9.89 2.11
CA ALA A 63 3.66 -9.71 2.62
C ALA A 63 2.89 -8.66 1.79
N GLU A 64 1.62 -8.92 1.49
CA GLU A 64 0.72 -7.88 0.97
C GLU A 64 -0.67 -8.04 1.61
N MET A 65 -1.27 -6.92 2.03
CA MET A 65 -2.65 -6.93 2.52
C MET A 65 -3.33 -5.60 2.24
N VAL A 66 -4.61 -5.65 1.87
CA VAL A 66 -5.47 -4.45 1.79
C VAL A 66 -5.84 -4.03 3.21
N ILE A 67 -5.49 -2.80 3.58
CA ILE A 67 -5.73 -2.22 4.92
C ILE A 67 -6.82 -1.13 4.91
N TYR A 68 -7.11 -0.53 3.75
CA TYR A 68 -8.31 0.27 3.54
C TYR A 68 -9.08 -0.24 2.32
N ARG A 69 -10.39 -0.41 2.46
CA ARG A 69 -11.26 -0.83 1.37
C ARG A 69 -11.91 0.38 0.71
N GLY A 70 -11.73 0.50 -0.60
CA GLY A 70 -12.52 1.42 -1.41
C GLY A 70 -13.99 1.03 -1.41
N LYS A 71 -14.86 1.97 -1.83
CA LYS A 71 -16.30 1.71 -1.98
C LYS A 71 -16.53 0.95 -3.28
N THR A 72 -16.79 -0.35 -3.17
CA THR A 72 -17.30 -1.16 -4.29
C THR A 72 -18.76 -0.80 -4.54
N VAL A 73 -19.10 -0.54 -5.80
CA VAL A 73 -20.49 -0.42 -6.27
C VAL A 73 -21.12 -1.79 -6.51
#